data_AF-A0A2E6E991-F1
#
_entry.id   AF-A0A2E6E991-F1
#
_cell.length_a   1.000
_cell.length_b   1.000
_cell.length_c   1.000
_cell.angle_alpha   90.00
_cell.angle_beta   90.00
_cell.angle_gamma   90.00
#
_symmetry.space_group_name_H-M   'P 1'
#
loop_
_entity.id
_entity.type
_entity.pdbx_description
1 polymer ?
#
loop_
_entity_poly.entity_id
_entity_poly.type
_entity_poly.pdbx_seq_one_letter_code
_entity_poly.pdbx_strand_id
1 'polypeptide(L)'
;MRKYMSVMGLILLSTSSFANEHQLMDKKQCTEMKEGISYFLGVADYLFKEVKKLEGMSDSEKEKQGTKKELWEGALAMSQLSANYSTVYEVWCKSDD
;
A
#
# COMPACT_ATOMS: atom_id res chain seq x y z
N MET A 1 52.24 -2.54 21.38
CA MET A 1 50.94 -3.25 21.28
C MET A 1 50.01 -2.86 22.46
N ARG A 2 49.54 -1.60 22.52
CA ARG A 2 48.65 -1.13 23.61
C ARG A 2 47.82 0.11 23.22
N LYS A 3 47.46 0.26 21.94
CA LYS A 3 46.68 1.41 21.45
C LYS A 3 45.46 1.03 20.61
N TYR A 4 45.34 -0.23 20.18
CA TYR A 4 44.26 -0.69 19.31
C TYR A 4 43.22 -1.58 20.03
N MET A 5 43.33 -1.76 21.35
CA MET A 5 42.45 -2.63 22.12
C MET A 5 41.19 -1.93 22.67
N SER A 6 40.99 -0.63 22.40
CA SER A 6 39.81 0.12 22.84
C SER A 6 38.81 0.47 21.74
N VAL A 7 39.10 0.17 20.46
CA VAL A 7 38.18 0.51 19.35
C VAL A 7 37.25 -0.67 18.98
N MET A 8 37.44 -1.83 19.61
CA MET A 8 36.69 -3.06 19.30
C MET A 8 35.58 -3.37 20.33
N GLY A 9 35.05 -2.35 21.02
CA GLY A 9 34.10 -2.52 22.13
C GLY A 9 32.78 -1.75 22.00
N LEU A 10 32.53 -1.03 20.90
CA LEU A 10 31.42 -0.06 20.81
C LEU A 10 30.58 -0.19 19.53
N ILE A 11 30.50 -1.38 18.92
CA ILE A 11 29.63 -1.65 17.75
C ILE A 11 28.73 -2.87 18.01
N LEU A 12 28.18 -3.00 19.23
CA LEU A 12 27.19 -4.05 19.55
C LEU A 12 26.00 -3.51 20.37
N LEU A 13 25.58 -2.26 20.13
CA LEU A 13 24.39 -1.68 20.77
C LEU A 13 23.35 -1.15 19.79
N SER A 14 23.33 -1.64 18.55
CA SER A 14 22.29 -1.25 17.58
C SER A 14 21.67 -2.45 16.88
N THR A 15 21.11 -3.37 17.66
CA THR A 15 19.89 -4.06 17.23
C THR A 15 18.97 -4.15 18.44
N SER A 16 18.25 -3.05 18.71
CA SER A 16 17.00 -3.18 19.43
C SER A 16 16.10 -4.02 18.54
N SER A 17 16.14 -5.34 18.71
CA SER A 17 15.11 -6.22 18.17
C SER A 17 13.82 -5.81 18.84
N PHE A 18 13.01 -4.99 18.15
CA PHE A 18 11.61 -4.80 18.47
C PHE A 18 10.88 -6.11 18.11
N ALA A 19 11.15 -7.17 18.87
CA ALA A 19 10.29 -8.33 18.92
C ALA A 19 9.11 -7.97 19.83
N ASN A 20 8.17 -7.18 19.29
CA ASN A 20 6.79 -7.34 19.72
C ASN A 20 6.30 -8.56 18.95
N GLU A 21 6.16 -9.71 19.62
CA GLU A 21 6.03 -11.05 19.04
C GLU A 21 4.86 -11.23 18.04
N HIS A 22 4.03 -10.20 17.84
CA HIS A 22 2.85 -10.21 17.00
C HIS A 22 2.86 -9.21 15.82
N GLN A 23 3.85 -8.31 15.70
CA GLN A 23 3.87 -7.31 14.63
C GLN A 23 5.03 -7.55 13.66
N LEU A 24 4.69 -8.07 12.47
CA LEU A 24 5.64 -8.26 11.36
C LEU A 24 6.14 -6.93 10.77
N MET A 25 5.31 -5.88 10.85
CA MET A 25 5.62 -4.54 10.35
C MET A 25 5.74 -3.55 11.50
N ASP A 26 6.72 -2.64 11.40
CA ASP A 26 6.83 -1.52 12.33
C ASP A 26 5.79 -0.42 12.03
N LYS A 27 5.68 0.55 12.93
CA LYS A 27 4.71 1.66 12.81
C LYS A 27 4.86 2.46 11.50
N LYS A 28 6.08 2.65 11.00
CA LYS A 28 6.34 3.38 9.77
C LYS A 28 5.84 2.57 8.58
N GLN A 29 6.20 1.30 8.50
CA GLN A 29 5.74 0.37 7.46
C GLN A 29 4.21 0.26 7.44
N CYS A 30 3.58 0.22 8.61
CA CYS A 30 2.13 0.23 8.73
C CYS A 30 1.48 1.53 8.23
N THR A 31 2.12 2.66 8.46
CA THR A 31 1.63 3.96 7.95
C THR A 31 1.73 4.01 6.43
N GLU A 32 2.86 3.61 5.86
CA GLU A 32 3.08 3.53 4.41
C GLU A 32 2.09 2.55 3.75
N MET A 33 1.83 1.40 4.38
CA MET A 33 0.82 0.44 3.92
C MET A 33 -0.58 1.06 3.88
N LYS A 34 -0.99 1.76 4.95
CA LYS A 34 -2.29 2.43 5.03
C LYS A 34 -2.46 3.51 3.97
N GLU A 35 -1.40 4.27 3.70
CA GLU A 35 -1.38 5.27 2.63
C GLU A 35 -1.51 4.61 1.25
N GLY A 36 -0.79 3.51 1.01
CA GLY A 36 -0.89 2.72 -0.22
C GLY A 36 -2.29 2.15 -0.46
N ILE A 37 -2.92 1.58 0.58
CA ILE A 37 -4.33 1.12 0.53
C ILE A 37 -5.26 2.25 0.12
N SER A 38 -5.09 3.43 0.74
CA SER A 38 -5.89 4.62 0.48
C SER A 38 -5.70 5.12 -0.95
N TYR A 39 -4.47 5.07 -1.46
CA TYR A 39 -4.16 5.42 -2.83
C TYR A 39 -4.85 4.49 -3.83
N PHE A 40 -4.75 3.17 -3.66
CA PHE A 40 -5.42 2.21 -4.54
C PHE A 40 -6.95 2.40 -4.53
N LEU A 41 -7.54 2.63 -3.36
CA LEU A 41 -8.96 2.91 -3.24
C LEU A 41 -9.37 4.19 -3.96
N GLY A 42 -8.57 5.25 -3.83
CA GLY A 42 -8.79 6.53 -4.51
C GLY A 42 -8.71 6.40 -6.03
N VAL A 43 -7.75 5.63 -6.55
CA VAL A 43 -7.66 5.34 -8.00
C VAL A 43 -8.87 4.53 -8.47
N ALA A 44 -9.30 3.52 -7.72
CA ALA A 44 -10.49 2.74 -8.06
C ALA A 44 -11.76 3.62 -8.13
N ASP A 45 -11.99 4.48 -7.14
CA ASP A 45 -13.13 5.40 -7.13
C ASP A 45 -13.09 6.38 -8.30
N TYR A 46 -11.91 6.93 -8.62
CA TYR A 46 -11.73 7.76 -9.81
C TYR A 46 -12.11 7.03 -11.10
N LEU A 47 -11.62 5.80 -11.30
CA LEU A 47 -11.92 5.03 -12.50
C LEU A 47 -13.42 4.66 -12.61
N PHE A 48 -14.08 4.32 -11.50
CA PHE A 48 -15.54 4.12 -11.50
C PHE A 48 -16.31 5.38 -11.88
N LYS A 49 -15.82 6.56 -11.49
CA LYS A 49 -16.42 7.85 -11.91
C LYS A 49 -16.22 8.10 -13.40
N GLU A 50 -15.05 7.79 -13.96
CA GLU A 50 -14.83 7.92 -15.41
C GLU A 50 -15.72 6.96 -16.21
N VAL A 51 -15.86 5.72 -15.77
CA VAL A 51 -16.81 4.76 -16.36
C VAL A 51 -18.23 5.33 -16.44
N LYS A 52 -18.71 5.96 -15.36
CA LYS A 52 -20.07 6.54 -15.30
C LYS A 52 -20.25 7.69 -16.28
N LYS A 53 -19.21 8.50 -16.52
CA LYS A 53 -19.26 9.57 -17.52
C LYS A 53 -19.47 9.01 -18.93
N LEU A 54 -18.94 7.83 -19.23
CA LEU A 54 -19.09 7.18 -20.53
C LEU A 54 -20.50 6.65 -20.82
N GLU A 55 -21.38 6.50 -19.82
CA GLU A 55 -22.70 5.87 -19.99
C GLU A 55 -23.68 6.69 -20.85
N GLY A 56 -23.43 7.99 -21.01
CA GLY A 56 -24.21 8.88 -21.88
C GLY A 56 -23.53 9.28 -23.18
N MET A 57 -22.34 8.74 -23.48
CA MET A 57 -21.52 9.17 -24.62
C MET A 57 -21.76 8.30 -25.86
N SER A 58 -21.54 8.89 -27.05
CA SER A 58 -21.53 8.14 -28.30
C SER A 58 -20.28 7.27 -28.43
N ASP A 59 -20.30 6.25 -29.29
CA ASP A 59 -19.19 5.30 -29.41
C ASP A 59 -17.88 5.95 -29.89
N SER A 60 -17.96 6.98 -30.73
CA SER A 60 -16.80 7.75 -31.20
C SER A 60 -16.16 8.61 -30.10
N GLU A 61 -16.93 9.00 -29.08
CA GLU A 61 -16.42 9.74 -27.92
C GLU A 61 -15.83 8.81 -26.88
N LYS A 62 -16.40 7.60 -26.71
CA LYS A 62 -15.82 6.55 -25.85
C LYS A 62 -14.43 6.16 -26.33
N GLU A 63 -14.24 5.98 -27.64
CA GLU A 63 -12.95 5.58 -28.20
C GLU A 63 -11.82 6.59 -27.92
N LYS A 64 -12.14 7.89 -27.85
CA LYS A 64 -11.18 8.96 -27.52
C LYS A 64 -10.79 9.03 -26.03
N GLN A 65 -11.62 8.52 -25.13
CA GLN A 65 -11.35 8.49 -23.68
C GLN A 65 -10.83 7.13 -23.18
N GLY A 66 -10.66 6.14 -24.05
CA GLY A 66 -10.34 4.76 -23.67
C GLY A 66 -11.61 3.92 -23.53
N THR A 67 -11.50 2.59 -23.66
CA THR A 67 -12.70 1.75 -23.69
C THR A 67 -13.33 1.65 -22.30
N LYS A 68 -14.68 1.69 -22.21
CA LYS A 68 -15.43 1.47 -20.94
C LYS A 68 -14.94 0.20 -20.22
N LYS A 69 -14.56 -0.82 -20.99
CA LYS A 69 -14.01 -2.09 -20.49
C LYS A 69 -12.69 -1.89 -19.74
N GLU A 70 -11.71 -1.19 -20.31
CA GLU A 70 -10.41 -0.96 -19.68
C GLU A 70 -10.53 -0.18 -18.36
N LEU A 71 -11.39 0.83 -18.32
CA LEU A 71 -11.63 1.59 -17.10
C LEU A 71 -12.27 0.73 -15.99
N TRP A 72 -13.24 -0.12 -16.35
CA TRP A 72 -13.82 -1.10 -15.41
C TRP A 72 -12.78 -2.09 -14.90
N GLU A 73 -11.97 -2.66 -15.79
CA GLU A 73 -10.91 -3.61 -15.43
C GLU A 73 -9.88 -2.97 -14.50
N GLY A 74 -9.45 -1.73 -14.79
CA GLY A 74 -8.56 -0.97 -13.92
C GLY A 74 -9.17 -0.68 -12.54
N ALA A 75 -10.45 -0.29 -12.49
CA ALA A 75 -11.14 -0.03 -11.23
C ALA A 75 -11.24 -1.30 -10.36
N LEU A 76 -11.53 -2.45 -10.97
CA LEU A 76 -11.58 -3.74 -10.30
C LEU A 76 -10.20 -4.17 -9.77
N ALA A 77 -9.15 -4.04 -10.59
CA ALA A 77 -7.79 -4.39 -10.20
C ALA A 77 -7.30 -3.56 -8.99
N MET A 78 -7.55 -2.24 -9.02
CA MET A 78 -7.18 -1.35 -7.92
C MET A 78 -8.00 -1.62 -6.65
N SER A 79 -9.29 -1.92 -6.81
CA SER A 79 -10.15 -2.33 -5.68
C SER A 79 -9.63 -3.61 -5.02
N GLN A 80 -9.23 -4.60 -5.82
CA GLN A 80 -8.67 -5.85 -5.32
C GLN A 80 -7.34 -5.63 -4.59
N LEU A 81 -6.45 -4.81 -5.14
CA LEU A 81 -5.20 -4.44 -4.46
C LEU A 81 -5.49 -3.78 -3.11
N SER A 82 -6.38 -2.79 -3.07
CA SER A 82 -6.77 -2.12 -1.83
C SER A 82 -7.32 -3.10 -0.79
N ALA A 83 -8.22 -4.01 -1.19
CA ALA A 83 -8.80 -5.01 -0.30
C ALA A 83 -7.75 -6.01 0.22
N ASN A 84 -6.92 -6.56 -0.67
CA ASN A 84 -5.89 -7.54 -0.29
C ASN A 84 -4.86 -6.93 0.67
N TYR A 85 -4.38 -5.71 0.41
CA TYR A 85 -3.46 -5.04 1.32
C TYR A 85 -4.13 -4.60 2.62
N SER A 86 -5.45 -4.33 2.62
CA SER A 86 -6.20 -4.09 3.86
C SER A 86 -6.19 -5.31 4.78
N THR A 87 -6.29 -6.52 4.23
CA THR A 87 -6.13 -7.76 5.02
C THR A 87 -4.73 -7.88 5.61
N VAL A 88 -3.69 -7.57 4.83
CA VAL A 88 -2.30 -7.55 5.32
C VAL A 88 -2.13 -6.52 6.45
N TYR A 89 -2.71 -5.33 6.31
CA TYR A 89 -2.69 -4.30 7.35
C TYR A 89 -3.43 -4.75 8.61
N GLU A 90 -4.60 -5.38 8.47
CA GLU A 90 -5.37 -5.88 9.61
C GLU A 90 -4.60 -6.93 10.42
N VAL A 91 -3.93 -7.88 9.75
CA VAL A 91 -3.19 -8.96 10.41
C VAL A 91 -1.90 -8.47 11.07
N TRP A 92 -1.18 -7.55 10.43
CA TRP A 92 0.20 -7.24 10.82
C TRP A 92 0.40 -5.86 11.45
N CYS A 93 -0.57 -4.96 11.34
CA CYS A 93 -0.45 -3.58 11.81
C CYS A 93 -1.48 -3.19 12.86
N LYS A 94 -2.68 -3.77 12.83
CA LYS A 94 -3.68 -3.53 13.86
C LYS A 94 -3.29 -4.35 15.09
N SER A 95 -3.02 -3.69 16.22
CA SER A 95 -2.92 -4.39 17.50
C SER A 95 -4.31 -4.85 17.92
N ASP A 96 -4.42 -6.06 18.45
CA ASP A 96 -5.62 -6.49 19.16
C ASP A 96 -5.75 -5.60 20.41
N ASP A 97 -6.72 -4.68 20.40
CA ASP A 97 -7.12 -3.88 21.57
C ASP A 97 -7.99 -4.72 22.52
#